data_AF-A0A5C5VTR6-F1
#
_entry.id   AF-A0A5C5VTR6-F1
#
_cell.length_a   1.000
_cell.length_b   1.000
_cell.length_c   1.000
_cell.angle_alpha   90.00
_cell.angle_beta   90.00
_cell.angle_gamma   90.00
#
_symmetry.space_group_name_H-M   'P 1'
#
loop_
_entity.id
_entity.type
_entity.pdbx_description
1 polymer ?
#
loop_
_entity_poly.entity_id
_entity_poly.type
_entity_poly.pdbx_seq_one_letter_code
_entity_poly.pdbx_strand_id
1 'polypeptide(L)'
;MLFKLSGGPLVASARVARVREYHALSPARVATLQRTYGARVCAPAQYWRQRRRCRYAVVLWLEDVARLTAATATPRVPRQFGTAWIACSAP
;
A
#
# COMPACT_ATOMS: atom_id res chain seq x y z
N MET A 1 8.16 -2.45 0.67
CA MET A 1 6.72 -2.77 0.74
C MET A 1 6.51 -4.18 0.20
N LEU A 2 5.66 -4.99 0.85
CA LEU A 2 5.32 -6.34 0.41
C LEU A 2 3.82 -6.41 0.09
N PHE A 3 3.48 -7.07 -1.01
CA PHE A 3 2.10 -7.30 -1.45
C PHE A 3 1.70 -8.73 -1.17
N LYS A 4 0.53 -8.93 -0.57
CA LYS A 4 -0.02 -10.24 -0.19
C LYS A 4 -1.41 -10.41 -0.79
N LEU A 5 -1.74 -11.63 -1.21
CA LEU A 5 -3.13 -11.99 -1.45
C LEU A 5 -3.87 -12.18 -0.12
N SER A 6 -5.14 -11.80 -0.08
CA SER A 6 -5.97 -12.04 1.12
C SER A 6 -5.98 -13.54 1.44
N GLY A 7 -5.61 -13.90 2.69
CA GLY A 7 -5.45 -15.31 3.11
C GLY A 7 -4.32 -16.10 2.43
N GLY A 8 -3.61 -15.51 1.45
CA GLY A 8 -2.66 -16.20 0.59
C GLY A 8 -1.19 -15.78 0.79
N PRO A 9 -0.30 -16.12 -0.16
CA PRO A 9 1.12 -15.81 -0.06
C PRO A 9 1.43 -14.34 -0.33
N LEU A 10 2.67 -13.94 -0.02
CA LEU A 10 3.29 -12.75 -0.58
C LEU A 10 3.54 -12.97 -2.09
N VAL A 11 3.20 -11.99 -2.91
CA VAL A 11 3.23 -12.12 -4.38
C VAL A 11 4.12 -11.09 -5.07
N ALA A 12 4.44 -9.99 -4.40
CA ALA A 12 5.34 -8.97 -4.94
C ALA A 12 6.03 -8.20 -3.82
N SER A 13 7.16 -7.58 -4.17
CA SER A 13 7.86 -6.59 -3.37
C SER A 13 8.06 -5.32 -4.19
N ALA A 14 8.21 -4.20 -3.50
CA ALA A 14 8.57 -2.92 -4.11
C ALA A 14 9.33 -2.05 -3.11
N ARG A 15 10.25 -1.23 -3.59
CA ARG A 15 10.89 -0.17 -2.80
C ARG A 15 9.99 1.06 -2.80
N VAL A 16 9.81 1.69 -1.65
CA VAL A 16 9.11 2.98 -1.55
C VAL A 16 10.16 4.06 -1.80
N ALA A 17 10.06 4.72 -2.96
CA ALA A 17 11.01 5.76 -3.36
C ALA A 17 10.66 7.13 -2.78
N ARG A 18 9.36 7.39 -2.61
CA ARG A 18 8.86 8.64 -2.03
C ARG A 18 7.57 8.40 -1.28
N VAL A 19 7.40 9.17 -0.21
CA VAL A 19 6.16 9.28 0.56
C VAL A 19 5.67 10.72 0.49
N ARG A 20 4.36 10.91 0.31
CA ARG A 20 3.70 12.21 0.49
C ARG A 20 2.45 12.03 1.33
N GLU A 21 2.38 12.80 2.40
CA GLU A 21 1.25 12.81 3.31
C GLU A 21 0.37 14.02 3.07
N TYR A 22 -0.93 13.83 3.32
CA TYR A 22 -1.95 14.86 3.21
C TYR A 22 -2.84 14.81 4.43
N HIS A 23 -3.08 15.98 5.00
CA HIS A 23 -3.95 16.17 6.16
C HIS A 23 -5.04 17.20 5.84
N ALA A 24 -6.07 17.23 6.68
CA ALA A 24 -7.21 18.13 6.54
C ALA A 24 -7.81 18.14 5.11
N LEU A 25 -7.97 16.95 4.52
CA LEU A 25 -8.57 16.82 3.20
C LEU A 25 -10.07 17.17 3.25
N SER A 26 -10.48 17.99 2.30
CA SER A 26 -11.88 18.22 1.94
C SER A 26 -12.23 17.40 0.71
N PRO A 27 -13.52 17.19 0.40
CA PRO A 27 -13.93 16.50 -0.83
C PRO A 27 -13.32 17.09 -2.10
N ALA A 28 -13.20 18.43 -2.17
CA ALA A 28 -12.55 19.11 -3.29
C ALA A 28 -11.04 18.81 -3.40
N ARG A 29 -10.35 18.69 -2.26
CA ARG A 29 -8.93 18.30 -2.22
C ARG A 29 -8.77 16.84 -2.65
N VAL A 30 -9.65 15.93 -2.24
CA VAL A 30 -9.64 14.53 -2.70
C VAL A 30 -9.87 14.43 -4.21
N ALA A 31 -10.81 15.21 -4.76
CA ALA A 31 -11.03 15.27 -6.22
C ALA A 31 -9.78 15.77 -6.97
N THR A 32 -9.03 16.69 -6.38
CA THR A 32 -7.74 17.14 -6.93
C THR A 32 -6.70 16.02 -6.89
N LEU A 33 -6.60 15.27 -5.79
CA LEU A 33 -5.73 14.08 -5.74
C LEU A 33 -6.11 13.04 -6.80
N GLN A 34 -7.41 12.80 -7.00
CA GLN A 34 -7.88 11.89 -8.05
C GLN A 34 -7.46 12.36 -9.45
N ARG A 35 -7.57 13.67 -9.75
CA ARG A 35 -7.10 14.19 -11.04
C ARG A 35 -5.59 14.07 -11.19
N THR A 36 -4.82 14.37 -10.15
CA THR A 36 -3.35 14.32 -10.17
C THR A 36 -2.80 12.90 -10.29
N TYR A 37 -3.45 11.93 -9.64
CA TYR A 37 -2.90 10.59 -9.45
C TYR A 37 -3.73 9.45 -10.02
N GLY A 38 -4.97 9.71 -10.44
CA GLY A 38 -5.93 8.67 -10.82
C GLY A 38 -5.40 7.73 -11.89
N ALA A 39 -4.63 8.23 -12.86
CA ALA A 39 -4.02 7.42 -13.91
C ALA A 39 -2.86 6.52 -13.42
N ARG A 40 -2.26 6.83 -12.27
CA ARG A 40 -1.11 6.10 -11.70
C ARG A 40 -1.48 5.20 -10.53
N VAL A 41 -2.57 5.50 -9.84
CA VAL A 41 -3.05 4.67 -8.73
C VAL A 41 -3.77 3.47 -9.32
N CYS A 42 -3.24 2.27 -9.06
CA CYS A 42 -3.85 0.99 -9.47
C CYS A 42 -5.09 0.68 -8.60
N ALA A 43 -6.15 1.46 -8.77
CA ALA A 43 -7.41 1.26 -8.08
C ALA A 43 -8.60 1.56 -9.01
N PRO A 44 -9.72 0.83 -8.88
CA PRO A 44 -10.90 1.08 -9.69
C PRO A 44 -11.51 2.45 -9.38
N ALA A 45 -12.27 3.04 -10.30
CA ALA A 45 -12.89 4.36 -10.10
C ALA A 45 -13.73 4.46 -8.81
N GLN A 46 -14.39 3.35 -8.41
CA GLN A 46 -15.14 3.28 -7.15
C GLN A 46 -14.29 3.53 -5.90
N TYR A 47 -12.97 3.31 -5.99
CA TYR A 47 -12.04 3.56 -4.90
C TYR A 47 -12.15 5.02 -4.44
N TRP A 48 -11.99 5.96 -5.36
CA TRP A 48 -12.01 7.40 -5.08
C TRP A 48 -13.36 7.85 -4.51
N ARG A 49 -14.47 7.31 -5.03
CA ARG A 49 -15.82 7.62 -4.52
C ARG A 49 -16.01 7.23 -3.05
N GLN A 50 -15.47 6.06 -2.66
CA GLN A 50 -15.52 5.59 -1.27
C GLN A 50 -14.64 6.45 -0.35
N ARG A 51 -13.54 7.03 -0.85
CA ARG A 51 -12.60 7.86 -0.07
C ARG A 51 -12.89 9.36 -0.15
N ARG A 52 -13.97 9.78 -0.83
CA ARG A 52 -14.30 11.20 -1.10
C ARG A 52 -14.42 12.09 0.15
N ARG A 53 -14.63 11.49 1.34
CA ARG A 53 -14.78 12.20 2.62
C ARG A 53 -13.61 11.95 3.59
N CYS A 54 -12.57 11.25 3.17
CA CYS A 54 -11.38 11.02 4.00
C CYS A 54 -10.69 12.36 4.32
N ARG A 55 -10.17 12.47 5.55
CA ARG A 55 -9.44 13.65 6.03
C ARG A 55 -7.93 13.53 5.88
N TYR A 56 -7.44 12.33 5.61
CA TYR A 56 -6.03 12.00 5.51
C TYR A 56 -5.79 11.10 4.30
N ALA A 57 -4.62 11.24 3.68
CA ALA A 57 -4.14 10.33 2.65
C ALA A 57 -2.61 10.25 2.67
N VAL A 58 -2.09 9.08 2.31
CA VAL A 58 -0.66 8.89 2.02
C VAL A 58 -0.55 8.39 0.59
N VAL A 59 0.33 9.04 -0.19
CA VAL A 59 0.67 8.63 -1.55
C VAL A 59 2.09 8.11 -1.53
N LEU A 60 2.26 6.86 -1.99
CA LEU A 60 3.53 6.17 -2.08
C LEU A 60 3.92 6.04 -3.55
N TRP A 61 5.16 6.41 -3.87
CA TRP A 61 5.77 6.10 -5.16
C TRP A 61 6.58 4.82 -5.00
N LEU A 62 6.26 3.84 -5.83
CA LEU A 62 6.85 2.51 -5.77
C LEU A 62 7.76 2.31 -6.97
N GLU A 63 8.95 1.81 -6.69
CA GLU A 63 9.98 1.47 -7.68
C GLU A 63 10.47 0.04 -7.41
N ASP A 64 11.24 -0.50 -8.36
CA ASP A 64 11.83 -1.84 -8.26
C ASP A 64 10.78 -2.92 -7.94
N VAL A 65 9.63 -2.84 -8.61
CA VAL A 65 8.51 -3.77 -8.39
C VAL A 65 8.89 -5.14 -8.94
N ALA A 66 9.06 -6.10 -8.04
CA ALA A 66 9.45 -7.47 -8.37
C ALA A 66 8.39 -8.47 -7.92
N ARG A 67 8.04 -9.42 -8.81
CA ARG A 67 7.20 -10.57 -8.43
C ARG A 67 7.98 -11.48 -7.50
N LEU A 68 7.31 -11.96 -6.45
CA LEU A 68 7.85 -12.96 -5.55
C LEU A 68 7.33 -14.33 -5.97
N THR A 69 8.26 -15.27 -6.15
CA THR A 69 7.99 -16.71 -6.26
C THR A 69 8.08 -17.37 -4.89
N ALA A 70 7.61 -18.61 -4.76
CA ALA A 70 7.75 -19.40 -3.53
C ALA A 70 9.21 -19.50 -3.04
N ALA A 71 10.19 -19.47 -3.95
CA ALA A 71 11.62 -19.50 -3.61
C ALA A 71 12.14 -18.16 -3.08
N THR A 72 11.57 -17.04 -3.52
CA THR A 72 11.98 -15.68 -3.14
C THR A 72 11.06 -15.03 -2.08
N ALA A 73 9.91 -15.63 -1.80
CA ALA A 73 8.97 -15.15 -0.81
C ALA A 73 9.52 -15.42 0.61
N THR A 74 10.07 -14.40 1.27
CA THR A 74 10.47 -14.45 2.69
C THR A 74 10.03 -13.18 3.42
N PRO A 75 9.74 -13.25 4.75
CA PRO A 75 10.17 -14.24 5.74
C PRO A 75 9.11 -15.31 6.08
N ARG A 76 9.57 -16.48 6.58
CA ARG A 76 8.73 -17.37 7.39
C ARG A 76 8.40 -16.65 8.68
N VAL A 77 7.31 -15.89 8.69
CA VAL A 77 6.76 -15.34 9.93
C VAL A 77 6.12 -16.52 10.68
N PRO A 78 6.60 -16.89 11.88
CA PRO A 78 5.97 -17.95 12.65
C PRO A 78 4.50 -17.62 12.88
N ARG A 79 3.65 -18.64 13.02
CA ARG A 79 2.23 -18.45 13.32
C ARG A 79 2.11 -17.62 14.61
N GLN A 80 1.70 -16.37 14.47
CA GLN A 80 1.36 -15.51 15.58
C GLN A 80 -0.03 -15.97 16.02
N PHE A 81 -0.17 -16.51 17.23
CA PHE A 81 -1.44 -17.02 17.78
C PHE A 81 -2.44 -15.88 18.09
N GLY A 82 -2.50 -14.84 17.25
CA GLY A 82 -3.35 -13.66 17.40
C GLY A 82 -2.88 -12.66 18.45
N THR A 83 -1.72 -12.85 19.09
CA THR A 83 -1.34 -12.12 20.31
C THR A 83 -0.37 -10.94 20.13
N ALA A 84 0.23 -10.72 18.95
CA ALA A 84 1.16 -9.60 18.76
C ALA A 84 1.44 -9.26 17.29
N TRP A 85 1.94 -8.03 17.08
CA TRP A 85 2.59 -7.59 15.83
C TRP A 85 4.11 -7.78 15.96
N ILE A 86 4.75 -8.45 14.99
CA ILE A 86 6.22 -8.53 14.93
C ILE A 86 6.73 -7.41 14.02
N ALA A 87 7.56 -6.54 14.57
CA ALA A 87 8.40 -5.63 13.80
C ALA A 87 9.77 -6.30 13.60
N CYS A 88 10.02 -6.86 12.41
CA CYS A 88 11.36 -7.30 12.05
C CYS A 88 12.14 -6.09 11.51
N SER A 89 13.22 -5.69 12.17
CA SER A 89 14.24 -4.83 11.56
C SER A 89 15.10 -5.68 10.63
N ALA A 90 15.34 -5.22 9.40
CA ALA A 90 16.41 -5.77 8.58
C ALA A 90 17.77 -5.38 9.22
N PRO A 91 18.80 -6.24 9.13
CA PRO A 91 20.16 -5.90 9.57
C PRO A 91 20.75 -4.73 8.77
#